data_AF-A0A7J3VFB2-F1
#
_entry.id   AF-A0A7J3VFB2-F1
#
_cell.length_a   1.000
_cell.length_b   1.000
_cell.length_c   1.000
_cell.angle_alpha   90.00
_cell.angle_beta   90.00
_cell.angle_gamma   90.00
#
_symmetry.space_group_name_H-M   'P 1'
#
loop_
_entity.id
_entity.type
_entity.pdbx_description
1 polymer ?
#
loop_
_entity_poly.entity_id
_entity_poly.type
_entity_poly.pdbx_seq_one_letter_code
_entity_poly.pdbx_strand_id
1 'polypeptide(L)'
;MSYIFYCSNQTMDECFQKALFGNTYKHWEKVQKIRKGDPVFLINLNTGTLYGPFTATRKSQLNLDPYAFLSSGRNYPAQVEVKWGRVMKLERPYSKLRFLDGLQ
;
A
#
# COMPACT_ATOMS: atom_id res chain seq x y z
N MET A 1 -3.65 -7.46 12.53
CA MET A 1 -2.82 -6.25 12.38
C MET A 1 -3.22 -5.55 11.09
N SER A 2 -3.27 -4.22 11.05
CA SER A 2 -3.45 -3.47 9.81
C SER A 2 -2.10 -3.25 9.12
N TYR A 3 -2.08 -3.28 7.79
CA TYR A 3 -0.88 -3.07 6.98
C TYR A 3 -1.00 -1.76 6.22
N ILE A 4 -0.02 -0.87 6.38
CA ILE A 4 0.02 0.42 5.69
C ILE A 4 1.13 0.38 4.64
N PHE A 5 0.76 0.65 3.40
CA PHE A 5 1.67 0.87 2.28
C PHE A 5 1.76 2.37 1.99
N TYR A 6 2.87 2.76 1.36
CA TYR A 6 3.14 4.14 1.03
C TYR A 6 3.37 4.28 -0.47
N CYS A 7 2.77 5.30 -1.07
CA CYS A 7 3.00 5.68 -2.46
C CYS A 7 3.35 7.17 -2.57
N SER A 8 3.78 7.57 -3.77
CA SER A 8 3.89 8.96 -4.19
C SER A 8 2.83 9.26 -5.25
N ASN A 9 2.66 10.52 -5.64
CA ASN A 9 1.82 10.87 -6.80
C ASN A 9 2.24 10.11 -8.06
N GLN A 10 3.54 9.81 -8.20
CA GLN A 10 4.08 9.10 -9.35
C GLN A 10 3.66 7.63 -9.41
N THR A 11 3.53 6.95 -8.27
CA THR A 11 3.18 5.52 -8.21
C THR A 11 1.71 5.27 -7.89
N MET A 12 0.99 6.30 -7.45
CA MET A 12 -0.38 6.18 -6.97
C MET A 12 -1.33 5.67 -8.05
N ASP A 13 -1.27 6.24 -9.27
CA ASP A 13 -2.17 5.83 -10.35
C ASP A 13 -2.01 4.34 -10.66
N GLU A 14 -0.77 3.87 -10.70
CA GLU A 14 -0.46 2.46 -10.94
C GLU A 14 -0.94 1.55 -9.79
N CYS A 15 -0.87 2.01 -8.53
CA CYS A 15 -1.46 1.29 -7.40
C CYS A 15 -2.96 1.02 -7.60
N PHE A 16 -3.71 2.01 -8.09
CA PHE A 16 -5.15 1.86 -8.33
C PHE A 16 -5.46 1.12 -9.64
N GLN A 17 -4.70 1.35 -10.71
CA GLN A 17 -4.94 0.69 -11.99
C GLN A 17 -4.65 -0.81 -11.93
N LYS A 18 -3.54 -1.21 -11.28
CA LYS A 18 -3.15 -2.62 -11.14
C LYS A 18 -3.76 -3.30 -9.92
N ALA A 19 -4.46 -2.55 -9.06
CA ALA A 19 -4.95 -3.04 -7.77
C ALA A 19 -3.84 -3.74 -6.96
N LEU A 20 -2.65 -3.14 -6.97
CA LEU A 20 -1.42 -3.76 -6.48
C LEU A 20 -0.64 -2.74 -5.65
N PHE A 21 -0.26 -3.12 -4.42
CA PHE A 21 0.63 -2.30 -3.60
C PHE A 21 1.97 -2.99 -3.44
N GLY A 22 3.04 -2.21 -3.51
CA GLY A 22 4.42 -2.70 -3.44
C GLY A 22 5.21 -2.07 -2.29
N ASN A 23 6.16 -2.82 -1.76
CA ASN A 23 7.18 -2.34 -0.84
C ASN A 23 8.56 -2.88 -1.26
N THR A 24 9.61 -2.28 -0.73
CA THR A 24 10.98 -2.74 -0.95
C THR A 24 11.21 -4.10 -0.28
N TYR A 25 12.22 -4.84 -0.76
CA TYR A 25 12.58 -6.14 -0.20
C TYR A 25 12.89 -6.09 1.31
N LYS A 26 13.42 -4.96 1.80
CA LYS A 26 13.70 -4.73 3.24
C LYS A 26 12.49 -4.99 4.14
N HIS A 27 11.27 -4.79 3.65
CA HIS A 27 10.05 -4.97 4.43
C HIS A 27 9.34 -6.31 4.16
N TRP A 28 9.96 -7.22 3.40
CA TRP A 28 9.36 -8.48 3.02
C TRP A 28 8.89 -9.31 4.22
N GLU A 29 9.64 -9.33 5.33
CA GLU A 29 9.23 -10.08 6.53
C GLU A 29 7.89 -9.64 7.12
N LYS A 30 7.54 -8.36 6.98
CA LYS A 30 6.25 -7.84 7.40
C LYS A 30 5.18 -8.10 6.33
N VAL A 31 5.51 -7.81 5.07
CA VAL A 31 4.58 -7.98 3.95
C VAL A 31 4.17 -9.44 3.78
N GLN A 32 5.09 -10.40 3.91
CA GLN A 32 4.83 -11.83 3.74
C GLN A 32 3.83 -12.43 4.73
N LYS A 33 3.47 -11.69 5.77
CA LYS A 33 2.44 -12.09 6.76
C LYS A 33 1.03 -11.81 6.26
N ILE A 34 0.86 -10.95 5.25
CA ILE A 34 -0.43 -10.62 4.67
C ILE A 34 -1.06 -11.85 4.02
N ARG A 35 -2.34 -12.07 4.30
CA ARG A 35 -3.17 -13.15 3.77
C ARG A 35 -4.42 -12.58 3.10
N LYS A 36 -5.08 -13.42 2.30
CA LYS A 36 -6.38 -13.09 1.70
C LYS A 36 -7.37 -12.68 2.80
N GLY A 37 -8.06 -11.57 2.60
CA GLY A 37 -9.03 -11.02 3.55
C GLY A 37 -8.46 -9.96 4.49
N ASP A 38 -7.13 -9.84 4.62
CA ASP A 38 -6.54 -8.85 5.51
C ASP A 38 -6.82 -7.40 5.02
N PRO A 39 -7.09 -6.46 5.94
CA PRO A 39 -7.24 -5.06 5.61
C PRO A 39 -5.87 -4.42 5.33
N VAL A 40 -5.79 -3.73 4.19
CA VAL A 40 -4.61 -3.00 3.73
C VAL A 40 -4.98 -1.53 3.52
N PHE A 41 -4.08 -0.62 3.86
CA PHE A 41 -4.25 0.82 3.69
C PHE A 41 -3.12 1.38 2.84
N LEU A 42 -3.39 2.49 2.15
CA LEU A 42 -2.41 3.17 1.31
C LEU A 42 -2.32 4.64 1.73
N ILE A 43 -1.12 5.14 1.99
CA ILE A 43 -0.85 6.56 2.25
C ILE A 43 -0.07 7.14 1.08
N ASN A 44 -0.60 8.21 0.48
CA ASN A 44 0.17 9.02 -0.46
C ASN A 44 1.01 10.04 0.33
N LEU A 45 2.34 9.93 0.22
CA LEU A 45 3.29 10.76 0.95
C LEU A 45 3.35 12.21 0.47
N ASN A 46 3.07 12.48 -0.80
CA ASN A 46 3.07 13.85 -1.33
C ASN A 46 1.88 14.65 -0.82
N THR A 47 0.71 14.01 -0.69
CA THR A 47 -0.54 14.67 -0.27
C THR A 47 -0.85 14.48 1.21
N GLY A 48 -0.21 13.51 1.87
CA GLY A 48 -0.57 13.07 3.20
C GLY A 48 -2.03 12.60 3.25
N THR A 49 -2.48 11.81 2.28
CA THR A 49 -3.86 11.28 2.26
C THR A 49 -3.83 9.77 2.48
N LEU A 50 -4.68 9.28 3.37
CA LEU A 50 -4.91 7.86 3.60
C LEU A 50 -6.12 7.37 2.80
N TYR A 51 -5.95 6.21 2.17
CA TYR A 51 -6.95 5.48 1.41
C TYR A 51 -7.15 4.10 2.04
N GLY A 52 -8.40 3.67 2.18
CA GLY A 52 -8.75 2.31 2.55
C GLY A 52 -10.06 2.21 3.34
N PRO A 53 -10.34 1.05 3.97
CA PRO A 53 -9.56 -0.18 3.83
C PRO A 53 -9.70 -0.79 2.43
N PHE A 54 -8.61 -1.35 1.94
CA PHE A 54 -8.58 -2.30 0.83
C PHE A 54 -8.55 -3.72 1.41
N THR A 55 -8.96 -4.72 0.63
CA THR A 55 -8.91 -6.13 1.05
C THR A 55 -7.89 -6.88 0.21
N ALA A 56 -6.92 -7.54 0.85
CA ALA A 56 -5.98 -8.42 0.16
C ALA A 56 -6.73 -9.60 -0.51
N THR A 57 -6.47 -9.85 -1.79
CA THR A 57 -7.14 -10.90 -2.57
C THR A 57 -6.48 -12.27 -2.42
N ARG A 58 -5.19 -12.28 -2.09
CA ARG A 58 -4.31 -13.45 -2.00
C ARG A 58 -3.19 -13.21 -0.98
N LYS A 59 -2.43 -14.27 -0.69
CA LYS A 59 -1.16 -14.16 0.03
C LYS A 59 -0.21 -13.26 -0.78
N SER A 60 0.45 -12.32 -0.11
CA SER A 60 1.50 -11.47 -0.70
C SER A 60 2.64 -12.30 -1.27
N GLN A 61 3.29 -11.82 -2.32
CA GLN A 61 4.43 -12.49 -2.96
C GLN A 61 5.48 -11.48 -3.39
N LEU A 62 6.69 -11.97 -3.67
CA LEU A 62 7.70 -11.18 -4.35
C LEU A 62 7.38 -11.13 -5.85
N ASN A 63 7.43 -9.95 -6.45
CA ASN A 63 7.30 -9.72 -7.89
C ASN A 63 6.04 -10.35 -8.51
N LEU A 64 4.85 -10.09 -7.92
CA LEU A 64 3.57 -10.45 -8.55
C LEU A 64 3.44 -9.84 -9.95
N ASP A 65 3.82 -8.57 -10.06
CA ASP A 65 4.12 -7.89 -11.31
C ASP A 65 5.56 -7.33 -11.22
N PRO A 66 6.55 -7.96 -11.88
CA PRO A 66 7.94 -7.51 -11.84
C PRO A 66 8.18 -6.17 -12.53
N TYR A 67 7.21 -5.67 -13.31
CA TYR A 67 7.29 -4.41 -14.05
C TYR A 67 6.49 -3.29 -13.38
N ALA A 68 5.91 -3.54 -12.20
CA ALA A 68 5.17 -2.53 -11.48
C ALA A 68 6.09 -1.42 -10.95
N PHE A 69 5.63 -0.17 -11.07
CA PHE A 69 6.26 1.04 -10.52
C PHE A 69 7.62 1.40 -11.11
N LEU A 70 7.99 0.86 -12.27
CA LEU A 70 9.29 1.15 -12.90
C LEU A 70 9.49 2.64 -13.19
N SER A 71 8.41 3.38 -13.45
CA SER A 71 8.43 4.83 -13.67
C SER A 71 9.02 5.60 -12.49
N SER A 72 8.96 5.05 -11.28
CA SER A 72 9.52 5.66 -10.06
C SER A 72 11.04 5.60 -9.96
N GLY A 73 11.71 4.82 -10.82
CA GLY A 73 13.15 4.55 -10.72
C GLY A 73 13.54 3.69 -9.51
N ARG A 74 12.57 3.09 -8.80
CA ARG A 74 12.78 2.20 -7.66
C ARG A 74 12.08 0.87 -7.90
N ASN A 75 12.53 -0.16 -7.18
CA ASN A 75 11.92 -1.49 -7.24
C ASN A 75 11.14 -1.79 -5.95
N TYR A 76 9.93 -2.32 -6.12
CA TYR A 76 9.01 -2.68 -5.04
C TYR A 76 8.57 -4.15 -5.15
N PRO A 77 9.48 -5.10 -4.91
CA PRO A 77 9.22 -6.51 -5.13
C PRO A 77 8.22 -7.09 -4.13
N ALA A 78 8.11 -6.58 -2.90
CA ALA A 78 7.20 -7.13 -1.90
C ALA A 78 5.76 -6.64 -2.15
N GLN A 79 4.96 -7.45 -2.84
CA GLN A 79 3.69 -7.01 -3.41
C GLN A 79 2.47 -7.73 -2.83
N VAL A 80 1.37 -6.98 -2.74
CA VAL A 80 0.04 -7.47 -2.37
C VAL A 80 -0.98 -7.00 -3.38
N GLU A 81 -1.72 -7.94 -3.95
CA GLU A 81 -2.90 -7.66 -4.76
C GLU A 81 -4.09 -7.41 -3.83
N VAL A 82 -4.86 -6.38 -4.15
CA VAL A 82 -5.97 -5.89 -3.34
C VAL A 82 -7.23 -5.72 -4.18
N LYS A 83 -8.37 -5.59 -3.50
CA LYS A 83 -9.64 -5.18 -4.10
C LYS A 83 -10.37 -4.22 -3.18
N TRP A 84 -11.29 -3.44 -3.74
CA TRP A 84 -12.14 -2.53 -2.99
C TRP A 84 -13.49 -2.31 -3.69
N GLY A 85 -14.50 -1.96 -2.89
CA GLY A 85 -15.77 -1.43 -3.40
C GLY A 85 -15.82 0.07 -3.16
N ARG A 86 -16.14 0.48 -1.92
CA ARG A 86 -16.00 1.86 -1.45
C ARG A 86 -14.69 2.02 -0.69
N VAL A 87 -13.91 3.04 -1.02
CA VAL A 87 -12.65 3.40 -0.35
C VAL A 87 -12.88 4.70 0.41
N MET A 88 -12.56 4.73 1.70
CA MET A 88 -12.53 5.98 2.45
C MET A 88 -11.26 6.74 2.09
N LYS A 89 -11.43 8.05 1.88
CA LYS A 89 -10.33 9.01 1.70
C LYS A 89 -10.26 9.88 2.95
N LEU A 90 -9.14 9.84 3.65
CA LEU A 90 -8.88 10.72 4.79
C LEU A 90 -7.70 11.62 4.51
N GLU A 91 -7.99 12.90 4.32
CA GLU A 91 -6.97 13.93 4.12
C GLU A 91 -6.31 14.31 5.46
N ARG A 92 -4.98 14.37 5.45
CA ARG A 92 -4.10 14.67 6.59
C ARG A 92 -4.36 13.74 7.79
N PRO A 93 -4.16 12.41 7.64
CA PRO A 93 -4.50 11.43 8.65
C PRO A 93 -3.70 11.66 9.93
N TYR A 94 -2.43 12.06 9.88
CA TYR A 94 -1.62 12.35 11.07
C TYR A 94 -2.21 13.50 11.93
N SER A 95 -2.74 14.55 11.29
CA SER A 95 -3.41 15.64 12.02
C SER A 95 -4.75 15.26 12.65
N LYS A 96 -5.40 14.20 12.13
CA LYS A 96 -6.74 13.76 12.56
C LYS A 96 -6.72 12.49 13.41
N LEU A 97 -5.69 11.67 13.27
CA LEU A 97 -5.51 10.35 13.87
C LEU A 97 -4.13 10.30 14.53
N ARG A 98 -4.03 10.94 15.71
CA ARG A 98 -2.78 11.07 16.48
C ARG A 98 -2.08 9.75 16.81
N PHE A 99 -2.80 8.61 16.74
CA PHE A 99 -2.18 7.30 16.94
C PHE A 99 -1.28 6.85 15.79
N LEU A 100 -1.33 7.53 14.63
CA LEU A 100 -0.46 7.23 13.49
C LEU A 100 0.90 7.94 13.57
N ASP A 101 1.09 8.89 14.48
CA ASP A 101 2.31 9.71 14.58
C ASP A 101 3.56 8.91 15.00
N GLY A 102 3.39 7.72 15.61
CA GLY A 102 4.48 6.86 16.08
C GLY A 102 4.98 5.81 15.07
N LEU A 103 4.57 5.89 13.79
CA LEU A 103 4.91 4.90 12.75
C LEU A 103 5.96 5.37 11.72
N GLN A 104 6.59 6.53 11.95
CA GLN A 104 7.70 7.04 11.12
C GLN A 104 9.02 6.32 11.36
#